data_AF-A0A1Q4A3S3-F1
#
_entry.id   AF-A0A1Q4A3S3-F1
#
_cell.length_a   1.000
_cell.length_b   1.000
_cell.length_c   1.000
_cell.angle_alpha   90.00
_cell.angle_beta   90.00
_cell.angle_gamma   90.00
#
_symmetry.space_group_name_H-M   'P 1'
#
loop_
_entity.id
_entity.type
_entity.pdbx_description
1 polymer ?
#
loop_
_entity_poly.entity_id
_entity_poly.type
_entity_poly.pdbx_seq_one_letter_code
_entity_poly.pdbx_strand_id
1 'polypeptide(L)'
;MLIIGLIVIAALVVGTLGVFLVTTLQRDDLMRTGEQAQAVPLTDRFVSRTRNGHEYYYLVWAYTVDGREFTITGRDRHFSRASATSYIARLDGATTTVYYDPDDPSRAALGDEP
;
A
#
# COMPACT_ATOMS: atom_id res chain seq x y z
N MET A 1 38.65 2.46 13.47
CA MET A 1 37.51 1.63 12.98
C MET A 1 36.12 2.07 13.47
N LEU A 2 35.99 3.10 14.33
CA LEU A 2 34.68 3.53 14.85
C LEU A 2 33.94 4.55 13.94
N ILE A 3 34.68 5.33 13.14
CA ILE A 3 34.14 6.42 12.30
C ILE A 3 33.44 5.88 11.03
N ILE A 4 33.93 4.80 10.45
CA ILE A 4 33.34 4.17 9.24
C ILE A 4 31.97 3.55 9.57
N GLY A 5 31.82 2.94 10.75
CA GLY A 5 30.53 2.39 11.19
C GLY A 5 29.45 3.45 11.37
N LEU A 6 29.81 4.67 11.80
CA LEU A 6 28.87 5.76 12.04
C LEU A 6 28.37 6.41 10.74
N ILE A 7 29.21 6.50 9.72
CA ILE A 7 28.85 7.03 8.39
C ILE A 7 27.90 6.07 7.67
N VAL A 8 28.13 4.75 7.78
CA VAL A 8 27.25 3.74 7.17
C VAL A 8 25.85 3.78 7.81
N ILE A 9 25.77 3.95 9.14
CA ILE A 9 24.49 4.08 9.85
C ILE A 9 23.78 5.38 9.45
N ALA A 10 24.49 6.52 9.38
CA ALA A 10 23.89 7.79 8.94
C ALA A 10 23.38 7.72 7.51
N ALA A 11 24.11 7.09 6.59
CA ALA A 11 23.68 6.91 5.20
C ALA A 11 22.47 5.97 5.08
N LEU A 12 22.40 4.90 5.89
CA LEU A 12 21.24 4.00 5.96
C LEU A 12 20.01 4.70 6.55
N VAL A 13 20.18 5.52 7.59
CA VAL A 13 19.10 6.29 8.20
C VAL A 13 18.60 7.37 7.23
N VAL A 14 19.49 8.09 6.55
CA VAL A 14 19.08 9.08 5.52
C VAL A 14 18.44 8.41 4.31
N GLY A 15 18.95 7.26 3.87
CA GLY A 15 18.36 6.50 2.75
C GLY A 15 16.97 5.96 3.07
N THR A 16 16.77 5.42 4.28
CA THR A 16 15.46 4.92 4.72
C THR A 16 14.47 6.04 5.00
N LEU A 17 14.90 7.16 5.62
CA LEU A 17 14.06 8.35 5.77
C LEU A 17 13.71 8.97 4.41
N GLY A 18 14.66 9.02 3.46
CA GLY A 18 14.45 9.57 2.13
C GLY A 18 13.44 8.75 1.31
N VAL A 19 13.58 7.42 1.30
CA VAL A 19 12.62 6.53 0.63
C VAL A 19 11.24 6.63 1.26
N PHE A 20 11.16 6.65 2.60
CA PHE A 20 9.91 6.80 3.31
C PHE A 20 9.22 8.15 3.00
N LEU A 21 9.97 9.25 3.03
CA LEU A 21 9.47 10.60 2.74
C LEU A 21 8.99 10.74 1.28
N VAL A 22 9.72 10.15 0.32
CA VAL A 22 9.32 10.15 -1.10
C VAL A 22 8.03 9.37 -1.30
N THR A 23 7.87 8.22 -0.66
CA THR A 23 6.62 7.44 -0.76
C THR A 23 5.43 8.14 -0.14
N THR A 24 5.60 8.89 0.96
CA THR A 24 4.51 9.66 1.58
C THR A 24 4.17 10.91 0.77
N LEU A 25 5.16 11.65 0.27
CA LEU A 25 4.92 12.84 -0.56
C LEU A 25 4.23 12.48 -1.89
N GLN A 26 4.68 11.40 -2.54
CA GLN A 26 4.03 10.91 -3.75
C GLN A 26 2.58 10.51 -3.48
N ARG A 27 2.30 9.91 -2.32
CA ARG A 27 0.94 9.54 -1.94
C ARG A 27 0.04 10.76 -1.75
N ASP A 28 0.50 11.77 -1.00
CA ASP A 28 -0.28 12.98 -0.76
C ASP A 28 -0.54 13.76 -2.05
N ASP A 29 0.45 13.79 -2.95
CA ASP A 29 0.30 14.36 -4.29
C ASP A 29 -0.74 13.59 -5.10
N LEU A 30 -0.64 12.26 -5.17
CA LEU A 30 -1.65 11.42 -5.84
C LEU A 30 -3.04 11.62 -5.26
N MET A 31 -3.20 11.66 -3.93
CA MET A 31 -4.50 11.90 -3.30
C MET A 31 -5.07 13.30 -3.60
N ARG A 32 -4.23 14.25 -3.99
CA ARG A 32 -4.63 15.63 -4.32
C ARG A 32 -4.89 15.84 -5.82
N THR A 33 -4.06 15.27 -6.68
CA THR A 33 -4.04 15.57 -8.13
C THR A 33 -4.21 14.34 -9.03
N GLY A 34 -4.11 13.14 -8.47
CA GLY A 34 -4.28 11.90 -9.21
C GLY A 34 -5.72 11.73 -9.72
N GLU A 35 -5.84 11.00 -10.83
CA GLU A 35 -7.15 10.58 -11.32
C GLU A 35 -7.75 9.50 -10.42
N GLN A 36 -9.07 9.40 -10.43
CA GLN A 36 -9.80 8.53 -9.50
C GLN A 36 -10.36 7.31 -10.23
N ALA A 37 -10.08 6.13 -9.66
CA ALA A 37 -10.72 4.87 -10.03
C ALA A 37 -11.38 4.23 -8.80
N GLN A 38 -12.37 3.38 -9.04
CA GLN A 38 -12.92 2.52 -7.99
C GLN A 38 -12.15 1.22 -7.94
N ALA A 39 -11.77 0.83 -6.73
CA ALA A 39 -11.11 -0.43 -6.47
C ALA A 39 -12.01 -1.37 -5.65
N VAL A 40 -11.91 -2.66 -5.94
CA VAL A 40 -12.64 -3.75 -5.27
C VAL A 40 -11.66 -4.65 -4.53
N PRO A 41 -12.05 -5.24 -3.39
CA PRO A 41 -11.17 -6.14 -2.65
C PRO A 41 -11.04 -7.47 -3.40
N LEU A 42 -9.81 -7.97 -3.55
CA LEU A 42 -9.56 -9.30 -4.08
C LEU A 42 -9.71 -10.34 -2.97
N THR A 43 -10.74 -11.17 -3.07
CA THR A 43 -11.17 -12.05 -1.98
C THR A 43 -10.22 -13.21 -1.69
N ASP A 44 -9.39 -13.57 -2.67
CA ASP A 44 -8.45 -14.68 -2.66
C ASP A 44 -6.99 -14.23 -2.53
N ARG A 45 -6.70 -12.92 -2.51
CA ARG A 45 -5.35 -12.38 -2.44
C ARG A 45 -5.08 -11.60 -1.17
N PHE A 46 -4.05 -12.05 -0.46
CA PHE A 46 -3.46 -11.35 0.67
C PHE A 46 -1.96 -11.22 0.45
N VAL A 47 -1.40 -10.10 0.89
CA VAL A 47 0.05 -9.95 1.03
C VAL A 47 0.39 -10.18 2.50
N SER A 48 1.32 -11.09 2.80
CA SER A 48 1.81 -11.24 4.16
C SER A 48 3.12 -10.50 4.37
N ARG A 49 3.29 -9.89 5.54
CA ARG A 49 4.54 -9.27 5.97
C ARG A 49 4.87 -9.72 7.38
N THR A 50 6.10 -10.19 7.59
CA THR A 50 6.58 -10.54 8.93
C THR A 50 7.26 -9.33 9.56
N ARG A 51 6.79 -8.91 10.73
CA ARG A 51 7.42 -7.85 11.52
C ARG A 51 7.41 -8.25 13.01
N ASN A 52 8.57 -8.17 13.66
CA ASN A 52 8.77 -8.55 15.07
C ASN A 52 8.29 -9.98 15.41
N GLY A 53 8.45 -10.95 14.48
CA GLY A 53 8.03 -12.34 14.69
C GLY A 53 6.53 -12.60 14.49
N HIS A 54 5.76 -11.58 14.12
CA HIS A 54 4.34 -11.70 13.81
C HIS A 54 4.12 -11.58 12.29
N GLU A 55 3.31 -12.48 11.73
CA GLU A 55 2.86 -12.40 10.35
C GLU A 55 1.57 -11.57 10.26
N TYR A 56 1.60 -10.55 9.41
CA TYR A 56 0.49 -9.63 9.19
C TYR A 56 -0.03 -9.78 7.78
N TYR A 57 -1.35 -9.84 7.63
CA TYR A 57 -2.02 -10.00 6.35
C TYR A 57 -2.66 -8.69 5.91
N TYR A 58 -2.28 -8.22 4.72
CA TYR A 58 -2.79 -7.02 4.08
C TYR A 58 -3.74 -7.39 2.95
N LEU A 59 -4.82 -6.62 2.85
CA LEU A 59 -5.80 -6.73 1.77
C LEU A 59 -5.19 -6.25 0.46
N VAL A 60 -5.58 -6.88 -0.64
CA VAL A 60 -5.26 -6.40 -1.98
C VAL A 60 -6.53 -5.87 -2.61
N TRP A 61 -6.45 -4.66 -3.15
CA TRP A 61 -7.51 -4.01 -3.90
C TRP A 61 -7.12 -4.00 -5.38
N ALA A 62 -8.09 -4.26 -6.26
CA ALA A 62 -7.91 -4.23 -7.71
C ALA A 62 -8.74 -3.11 -8.33
N TYR A 63 -8.18 -2.41 -9.31
CA TYR A 63 -8.84 -1.36 -10.07
C TYR A 63 -8.43 -1.47 -11.54
N THR A 64 -9.26 -0.93 -12.43
CA THR A 64 -9.05 -1.01 -13.87
C THR A 64 -8.92 0.39 -14.46
N VAL A 65 -7.86 0.60 -15.24
CA VAL A 65 -7.61 1.82 -16.01
C VAL A 65 -7.38 1.41 -17.46
N ASP A 66 -8.14 1.99 -18.39
CA ASP A 66 -8.04 1.70 -19.84
C ASP A 66 -8.10 0.20 -20.21
N GLY A 67 -8.93 -0.56 -19.48
CA GLY A 67 -9.09 -2.00 -19.69
C GLY A 67 -7.95 -2.87 -19.14
N ARG A 68 -6.97 -2.28 -18.45
CA ARG A 68 -5.89 -2.99 -17.76
C ARG A 68 -6.13 -3.00 -16.25
N GLU A 69 -6.03 -4.19 -15.65
CA GLU A 69 -6.13 -4.37 -14.20
C GLU A 69 -4.81 -4.03 -13.51
N PHE A 70 -4.92 -3.32 -12.39
CA PHE A 70 -3.85 -2.97 -11.47
C PHE A 70 -4.26 -3.35 -10.05
N THR A 71 -3.27 -3.54 -9.18
CA THR A 71 -3.50 -3.86 -7.77
C THR A 71 -2.76 -2.92 -6.85
N ILE A 72 -3.33 -2.70 -5.67
CA ILE A 72 -2.73 -1.90 -4.60
C ILE A 72 -3.00 -2.57 -3.25
N THR A 73 -2.00 -2.53 -2.37
CA THR A 73 -2.11 -3.11 -1.03
C THR A 73 -2.76 -2.11 -0.07
N GLY A 74 -3.67 -2.60 0.77
CA GLY A 74 -4.29 -1.83 1.86
C GLY A 74 -3.28 -1.34 2.90
N ARG A 75 -3.66 -0.33 3.67
CA ARG A 75 -2.74 0.48 4.48
C ARG A 75 -2.42 -0.13 5.84
N ASP A 76 -3.43 -0.47 6.63
CA ASP A 76 -3.23 -0.46 8.09
C ASP A 76 -3.80 -1.64 8.88
N ARG A 77 -4.44 -2.61 8.24
CA ARG A 77 -5.13 -3.64 9.02
C ARG A 77 -4.24 -4.84 9.29
N HIS A 78 -3.75 -4.89 10.53
CA HIS A 78 -3.03 -6.00 11.12
C HIS A 78 -3.99 -7.15 11.39
N PHE A 79 -4.33 -7.93 10.36
CA PHE A 79 -5.17 -9.10 10.54
C PHE A 79 -4.32 -10.35 10.78
N SER A 80 -4.80 -11.22 11.68
CA SER A 80 -4.51 -12.65 11.55
C SER A 80 -5.11 -13.17 10.24
N ARG A 81 -4.60 -14.25 9.66
CA ARG A 81 -5.14 -14.82 8.43
C ARG A 81 -6.66 -15.02 8.47
N ALA A 82 -7.17 -15.58 9.56
CA ALA A 82 -8.61 -15.81 9.75
C ALA A 82 -9.40 -14.49 9.79
N SER A 83 -8.89 -13.48 10.50
CA SER A 83 -9.50 -12.16 10.56
C SER A 83 -9.53 -11.47 9.20
N ALA A 84 -8.50 -11.65 8.38
CA ALA A 84 -8.41 -11.07 7.04
C ALA A 84 -9.50 -11.64 6.13
N THR A 85 -9.67 -12.98 6.12
CA THR A 85 -10.74 -13.64 5.37
C THR A 85 -12.12 -13.22 5.82
N SER A 86 -12.39 -13.17 7.13
CA SER A 86 -13.68 -12.71 7.65
C SER A 86 -13.96 -11.24 7.36
N TYR A 87 -12.92 -10.40 7.33
CA TYR A 87 -13.08 -8.98 7.00
C TYR A 87 -13.35 -8.77 5.51
N ILE A 88 -12.63 -9.45 4.62
CA ILE A 88 -12.96 -9.46 3.18
C ILE A 88 -14.40 -9.88 2.92
N ALA A 89 -14.87 -10.93 3.59
CA ALA A 89 -16.25 -11.40 3.40
C ALA A 89 -17.29 -10.33 3.82
N ARG A 90 -16.93 -9.40 4.71
CA ARG A 90 -17.79 -8.26 5.08
C ARG A 90 -17.69 -7.10 4.09
N LEU A 91 -16.65 -7.07 3.26
CA LEU A 91 -16.44 -6.09 2.20
C LEU A 91 -17.08 -6.51 0.88
N ASP A 92 -17.97 -7.50 0.87
CA ASP A 92 -18.66 -7.92 -0.34
C ASP A 92 -19.43 -6.74 -0.96
N GLY A 93 -19.11 -6.43 -2.22
CA GLY A 93 -19.63 -5.25 -2.93
C GLY A 93 -19.08 -3.90 -2.47
N ALA A 94 -18.16 -3.86 -1.50
CA ALA A 94 -17.52 -2.63 -1.07
C ALA A 94 -16.51 -2.15 -2.11
N THR A 95 -16.43 -0.85 -2.29
CA THR A 95 -15.44 -0.19 -3.14
C THR A 95 -14.69 0.86 -2.33
N THR A 96 -13.46 1.14 -2.73
CA THR A 96 -12.69 2.27 -2.22
C THR A 96 -12.10 3.05 -3.39
N THR A 97 -11.88 4.34 -3.17
CA THR A 97 -11.28 5.21 -4.19
C THR A 97 -9.78 4.99 -4.24
N VAL A 98 -9.25 4.80 -5.44
CA VAL A 98 -7.82 4.80 -5.73
C VAL A 98 -7.49 6.04 -6.53
N TYR A 99 -6.43 6.73 -6.12
CA TYR A 99 -5.89 7.89 -6.81
C TYR A 99 -4.62 7.46 -7.55
N TYR A 100 -4.56 7.60 -8.88
CA TYR A 100 -3.45 7.11 -9.69
C TYR A 100 -2.84 8.21 -10.56
N ASP A 101 -1.57 8.02 -10.93
CA ASP A 101 -0.86 8.83 -11.93
C ASP A 101 -1.34 8.41 -13.33
N PRO A 102 -1.97 9.28 -14.14
CA PRO A 102 -2.46 8.90 -15.46
C PRO A 102 -1.32 8.53 -16.43
N ASP A 103 -0.10 9.03 -16.21
CA ASP A 103 1.07 8.68 -17.01
C ASP A 103 1.66 7.31 -16.62
N ASP A 104 1.44 6.88 -15.37
CA ASP A 104 1.83 5.57 -14.86
C ASP A 104 0.80 5.06 -13.82
N PRO A 105 -0.28 4.38 -14.27
CA PRO A 105 -1.35 3.96 -13.37
C PRO A 105 -0.89 3.02 -12.25
N SER A 106 0.29 2.38 -12.35
CA SER A 106 0.85 1.57 -11.27
C SER A 106 1.25 2.40 -10.04
N ARG A 107 1.49 3.69 -10.21
CA ARG A 107 1.73 4.66 -9.14
C ARG A 107 0.40 5.14 -8.61
N ALA A 108 -0.08 4.45 -7.60
CA ALA A 108 -1.40 4.70 -7.02
C ALA A 108 -1.35 4.84 -5.50
N ALA A 109 -2.34 5.56 -4.97
CA ALA A 109 -2.59 5.78 -3.57
C ALA A 109 -4.01 5.30 -3.24
N LEU A 110 -4.13 4.48 -2.19
CA LEU A 110 -5.43 4.05 -1.70
C LEU A 110 -6.06 5.15 -0.83
N GLY A 111 -7.29 5.52 -1.17
CA GLY A 111 -8.18 6.33 -0.33
C GLY A 111 -8.62 5.57 0.93
N ASP A 112 -9.67 6.06 1.57
CA ASP A 112 -10.14 5.47 2.83
C ASP A 112 -10.81 4.12 2.61
N GLU A 113 -10.34 3.13 3.36
CA GLU A 113 -10.92 1.79 3.39
C GLU A 113 -12.21 1.83 4.23
N PRO A 114 -13.28 1.17 3.78
CA PRO A 114 -14.58 1.15 4.48
C PRO A 114 -14.60 0.41 5.83
#